data_AF-A0A944WI51-F1
#
_entry.id   AF-A0A944WI51-F1
#
_cell.length_a   1.000
_cell.length_b   1.000
_cell.length_c   1.000
_cell.angle_alpha   90.00
_cell.angle_beta   90.00
_cell.angle_gamma   90.00
#
_symmetry.space_group_name_H-M   'P 1'
#
loop_
_entity.id
_entity.type
_entity.pdbx_description
1 polymer ?
#
loop_
_entity_poly.entity_id
_entity_poly.type
_entity_poly.pdbx_seq_one_letter_code
_entity_poly.pdbx_strand_id
1 'polypeptide(L)'
;MGYIKKKVELESSGQSKQKVEVLSIVIPTFNSAKLLSICLEALEKQTEQKSCFEVTVADDGSTDETLQMLQQFKARSELQLQWT
;
A
#
# COMPACT_ATOMS: atom_id res chain seq x y z
N MET A 1 9.98 -29.94 53.88
CA MET A 1 10.15 -30.39 52.48
C MET A 1 9.53 -29.33 51.57
N GLY A 2 10.29 -28.27 51.25
CA GLY A 2 9.79 -27.12 50.49
C GLY A 2 10.08 -27.27 49.01
N TYR A 3 9.05 -27.31 48.18
CA TYR A 3 9.20 -27.37 46.72
C TYR A 3 9.39 -25.95 46.17
N ILE A 4 10.56 -25.70 45.58
CA ILE A 4 10.86 -24.46 44.86
C ILE A 4 10.18 -24.55 43.48
N LYS A 5 9.19 -23.68 43.21
CA LYS A 5 8.69 -23.44 41.84
C LYS A 5 9.79 -22.71 41.06
N LYS A 6 10.49 -23.42 40.18
CA LYS A 6 11.38 -22.80 39.20
C LYS A 6 10.50 -22.12 38.14
N LYS A 7 10.47 -20.79 38.14
CA LYS A 7 9.84 -19.98 37.09
C LYS A 7 10.68 -20.19 35.82
N VAL A 8 10.14 -20.91 34.84
CA VAL A 8 10.75 -20.99 33.51
C VAL A 8 10.45 -19.67 32.82
N GLU A 9 11.48 -18.83 32.70
CA GLU A 9 11.45 -17.70 31.78
C GLU A 9 11.51 -18.24 30.36
N LEU A 10 10.43 -18.03 29.62
CA LEU A 10 10.38 -18.25 28.18
C LEU A 10 11.29 -17.21 27.55
N GLU A 11 12.52 -17.63 27.20
CA GLU A 11 13.37 -16.86 26.31
C GLU A 11 12.66 -16.75 24.96
N SER A 12 12.28 -15.52 24.57
CA SER A 12 11.67 -15.28 23.27
C SER A 12 12.73 -15.51 22.20
N SER A 13 12.62 -16.66 21.54
CA SER A 13 13.35 -17.01 20.32
C SER A 13 13.43 -15.80 19.39
N GLY A 14 14.65 -15.46 18.96
CA GLY A 14 14.96 -14.28 18.17
C GLY A 14 13.96 -14.07 17.03
N GLN A 15 13.31 -12.91 17.04
CA GLN A 15 12.44 -12.48 15.94
C GLN A 15 13.31 -12.24 14.70
N SER A 16 13.36 -13.22 13.82
CA SER A 16 13.70 -13.01 12.42
C SER A 16 12.85 -11.86 11.91
N LYS A 17 13.45 -10.70 11.60
CA LYS A 17 12.78 -9.61 10.89
C LYS A 17 12.18 -10.18 9.61
N GLN A 18 10.89 -10.50 9.63
CA GLN A 18 10.17 -10.91 8.45
C GLN A 18 10.19 -9.72 7.50
N LYS A 19 10.88 -9.86 6.38
CA LYS A 19 10.92 -8.84 5.33
C LYS A 19 9.50 -8.76 4.79
N VAL A 20 8.81 -7.64 5.02
CA VAL A 20 7.48 -7.42 4.45
C VAL A 20 7.67 -7.33 2.95
N GLU A 21 7.10 -8.27 2.21
CA GLU A 21 7.06 -8.18 0.75
C GLU A 21 6.08 -7.07 0.37
N VAL A 22 6.57 -6.07 -0.35
CA VAL A 22 5.77 -4.94 -0.84
C VAL A 22 5.46 -5.20 -2.31
N LEU A 23 4.18 -5.18 -2.67
CA LEU A 23 3.74 -5.30 -4.06
C LEU A 23 3.83 -3.95 -4.76
N SER A 24 4.33 -3.92 -6.00
CA SER A 24 4.31 -2.71 -6.82
C SER A 24 3.24 -2.85 -7.89
N ILE A 25 2.24 -1.96 -7.87
CA ILE A 25 1.13 -1.91 -8.81
C ILE A 25 1.41 -0.78 -9.80
N VAL A 26 1.63 -1.14 -11.08
CA VAL A 26 1.84 -0.17 -12.15
C VAL A 26 0.59 -0.09 -13.02
N ILE A 27 0.05 1.12 -13.20
CA ILE A 27 -1.17 1.37 -13.97
C ILE A 27 -0.83 2.29 -15.15
N PRO A 28 -0.71 1.78 -16.38
CA PRO A 28 -0.62 2.64 -17.55
C PRO A 28 -1.96 3.36 -17.78
N THR A 29 -1.91 4.62 -18.17
CA THR A 29 -3.11 5.42 -18.40
C THR A 29 -2.89 6.44 -19.52
N PHE A 30 -3.94 6.70 -20.27
CA PHE A 30 -4.07 7.81 -21.20
C PHE A 30 -5.53 8.25 -21.26
N ASN A 31 -5.81 9.52 -21.02
CA ASN A 31 -7.13 10.13 -21.04
C ASN A 31 -8.23 9.31 -20.35
N SER A 32 -7.98 8.89 -19.11
CA SER A 32 -8.79 7.89 -18.41
C SER A 32 -9.20 8.31 -16.99
N ALA A 33 -9.33 9.61 -16.72
CA ALA A 33 -9.57 10.17 -15.39
C ALA A 33 -10.64 9.41 -14.57
N LYS A 34 -11.79 9.13 -15.19
CA LYS A 34 -12.91 8.44 -14.54
C LYS A 34 -12.64 6.96 -14.26
N LEU A 35 -12.00 6.25 -15.18
CA LEU A 35 -11.70 4.82 -14.99
C LEU A 35 -10.58 4.65 -13.95
N LEU A 36 -9.57 5.51 -14.03
CA LEU A 36 -8.47 5.52 -13.08
C LEU A 36 -8.97 5.82 -11.66
N SER A 37 -9.88 6.78 -11.48
CA SER A 37 -10.43 7.07 -10.14
C SER A 37 -11.14 5.85 -9.53
N ILE A 38 -11.93 5.11 -10.32
CA ILE A 38 -12.60 3.89 -9.87
C ILE A 38 -11.57 2.82 -9.50
N CYS A 39 -10.52 2.66 -10.30
CA CYS A 39 -9.45 1.71 -10.03
C CYS A 39 -8.74 2.04 -8.70
N LEU A 40 -8.36 3.31 -8.50
CA LEU A 40 -7.71 3.76 -7.27
C LEU A 40 -8.64 3.61 -6.05
N GLU A 41 -9.94 3.90 -6.18
CA GLU A 41 -10.93 3.65 -5.12
C GLU A 41 -11.05 2.16 -4.76
N ALA A 42 -10.93 1.27 -5.75
CA ALA A 42 -10.92 -0.16 -5.51
C ALA A 42 -9.64 -0.60 -4.78
N LEU A 43 -8.50 0.03 -5.08
CA LEU A 43 -7.23 -0.18 -4.36
C LEU A 43 -7.30 0.32 -2.90
N GLU A 44 -7.95 1.46 -2.65
CA GLU A 44 -8.22 1.94 -1.28
C GLU A 44 -9.02 0.92 -0.47
N LYS A 45 -9.95 0.20 -1.10
CA LYS A 45 -10.84 -0.78 -0.45
C LYS A 45 -10.25 -2.18 -0.28
N GLN A 46 -9.01 -2.42 -0.70
CA GLN A 46 -8.39 -3.74 -0.51
C GLN A 46 -8.27 -4.11 0.97
N THR A 47 -8.36 -5.41 1.27
CA THR A 47 -8.22 -5.94 2.64
C THR A 47 -6.80 -5.86 3.17
N GLU A 48 -5.82 -5.84 2.27
CA GLU A 48 -4.41 -5.66 2.62
C GLU A 48 -4.12 -4.26 3.17
N GLN A 49 -3.10 -4.19 4.03
CA GLN A 49 -2.62 -2.91 4.55
C GLN A 49 -2.01 -2.07 3.44
N LYS A 50 -2.16 -0.75 3.54
CA LYS A 50 -1.72 0.20 2.50
C LYS A 50 -0.19 0.31 2.44
N SER A 51 0.48 -0.14 3.50
CA SER A 51 1.93 -0.31 3.57
C SER A 51 2.43 -1.55 2.82
N CYS A 52 1.57 -2.52 2.48
CA CYS A 52 1.94 -3.73 1.76
C CYS A 52 2.05 -3.53 0.25
N PHE A 53 1.67 -2.37 -0.28
CA PHE A 53 1.80 -2.09 -1.71
C PHE A 53 2.01 -0.60 -2.01
N GLU A 54 2.61 -0.34 -3.15
CA GLU A 54 2.74 0.98 -3.76
C GLU A 54 2.01 1.01 -5.11
N VAL A 55 1.58 2.21 -5.52
CA VAL A 55 0.87 2.41 -6.78
C VAL A 55 1.58 3.47 -7.60
N THR A 56 2.01 3.11 -8.80
CA THR A 56 2.61 4.03 -9.77
C THR A 56 1.73 4.10 -11.01
N VAL A 57 1.25 5.29 -11.35
CA VAL A 57 0.51 5.53 -12.59
C VAL A 57 1.49 6.04 -13.65
N ALA A 58 1.61 5.33 -14.77
CA ALA A 58 2.41 5.76 -15.91
C ALA A 58 1.47 6.46 -16.91
N ASP A 59 1.53 7.80 -16.94
CA ASP A 59 0.67 8.62 -17.80
C ASP A 59 1.33 8.86 -19.16
N ASP A 60 0.66 8.50 -20.25
CA ASP A 60 1.19 8.65 -21.61
C ASP A 60 0.87 10.04 -22.22
N GLY A 61 1.00 11.09 -21.41
CA GLY A 61 0.73 12.47 -21.82
C GLY A 61 -0.75 12.78 -21.98
N SER A 62 -1.56 12.43 -20.97
CA SER A 62 -3.00 12.73 -20.98
C SER A 62 -3.26 14.24 -21.11
N THR A 63 -4.28 14.58 -21.88
CA THR A 63 -4.75 15.94 -22.13
C THR A 63 -6.10 16.24 -21.51
N ASP A 64 -6.75 15.23 -20.91
CA ASP A 64 -7.98 15.37 -20.13
C ASP A 64 -7.67 15.71 -18.66
N GLU A 65 -8.65 15.54 -17.78
CA GLU A 65 -8.53 15.83 -16.35
C GLU A 65 -7.75 14.77 -15.55
N THR A 66 -7.09 13.80 -16.19
CA THR A 66 -6.40 12.68 -15.52
C THR A 66 -5.40 13.16 -14.47
N LEU A 67 -4.53 14.12 -14.82
CA LEU A 67 -3.51 14.63 -13.89
C LEU A 67 -4.13 15.42 -12.74
N GLN A 68 -5.19 16.20 -13.00
CA GLN A 68 -5.92 16.91 -11.95
C GLN A 68 -6.59 15.93 -10.98
N MET A 69 -7.21 14.87 -11.51
CA MET A 69 -7.81 13.81 -10.71
C MET A 69 -6.77 13.12 -9.84
N LEU A 70 -5.59 12.75 -10.39
CA LEU A 70 -4.48 12.16 -9.64
C LEU A 70 -4.03 13.02 -8.46
N GLN A 71 -3.89 14.34 -8.67
CA GLN A 71 -3.53 15.30 -7.62
C GLN A 71 -4.58 15.34 -6.51
N GLN A 72 -5.86 15.46 -6.87
CA GLN A 72 -6.97 15.46 -5.91
C GLN A 72 -7.06 14.15 -5.13
N PHE A 73 -6.86 13.02 -5.81
CA PHE A 73 -6.89 11.70 -5.19
C PHE A 73 -5.75 11.55 -4.18
N LYS A 74 -4.52 11.89 -4.57
CA LYS A 74 -3.35 11.80 -3.68
C LYS A 74 -3.48 12.69 -2.45
N ALA A 75 -4.14 13.84 -2.56
CA ALA A 75 -4.37 14.73 -1.42
C ALA A 75 -5.32 14.16 -0.36
N ARG A 76 -6.22 13.24 -0.73
CA ARG A 76 -7.21 12.65 0.20
C ARG A 76 -6.93 11.20 0.60
N SER A 77 -6.05 10.51 -0.12
CA SER A 77 -5.82 9.07 0.03
C SER A 77 -4.60 8.76 0.88
N GLU A 78 -4.65 7.66 1.62
CA GLU A 78 -3.50 7.09 2.34
C GLU A 78 -2.65 6.15 1.44
N LEU A 79 -3.06 5.93 0.19
CA LEU A 79 -2.28 5.12 -0.75
C LEU A 79 -0.90 5.75 -1.00
N GLN A 80 0.12 4.89 -1.08
CA GLN A 80 1.44 5.25 -1.58
C GLN A 80 1.39 5.43 -3.10
N LEU A 81 0.75 6.50 -3.54
CA LEU A 81 0.47 6.82 -4.94
C LEU A 81 1.51 7.80 -5.50
N GLN A 82 2.08 7.47 -6.65
CA GLN A 82 2.91 8.36 -7.46
C GLN A 82 2.55 8.22 -8.94
N TRP A 83 2.99 9.16 -9.76
CA TRP A 83 2.81 9.08 -11.21
C TRP A 83 4.02 9.66 -11.95
N THR A 84 4.24 9.17 -13.16
CA THR A 84 5.32 9.58 -14.07
C THR A 84 4.75 9.94 -15.43
#